data_AF-A0A836YH86-F1
#
_entry.id   AF-A0A836YH86-F1
#
_cell.length_a   1.000
_cell.length_b   1.000
_cell.length_c   1.000
_cell.angle_alpha   90.00
_cell.angle_beta   90.00
_cell.angle_gamma   90.00
#
_symmetry.space_group_name_H-M   'P 1'
#
loop_
_entity.id
_entity.type
_entity.pdbx_description
1 polymer ?
#
loop_
_entity_poly.entity_id
_entity_poly.type
_entity_poly.pdbx_seq_one_letter_code
_entity_poly.pdbx_strand_id
1 'polypeptide(L)'
;MPSKKVLAATGAALASAALIGAVVVMRSHKKSSEDEDDAFSAVPSMPSQSMKQSSSVRKADPWPSEASTSEATTLNEQPKAASRGQLAEANENASARVEIKLPSAADPAVSLLDEALDELEPVKPTAPEPKRTLVGTPVSTEVTAVASADHKDFSHLGISMKVPEGWEVREELSPIPNVAMVTVWNPEFEKFPNAEMPGAVPVIILSVEDIRGENLNLAEFKDRSKDLSMQQMLMMTGGVVKPTVRKDSSMLEGPFRHILEYSQSMPPFFDLSVVNLLEVRNGLAYVFQIMCNPNIMNNYRPIFMQLARDIVVTPMDCSSLGFFRVHTGRVSMDIDTTWSWSYPLAEEEDTHYLAKFQLASTVKREEITLYEVGKVPVTEHKQRKETTVDGVTVCSAFDGTQEKKTFTYNNYCLVVHPQQKAISYLSEAALVRAVKSVAPSTEPPRPKRGAAFITTEYGYTFDVIGASRVVSTKLGNGTVVYAPQGIPSDPSKAVSHEETGPTVTIRIGKPETDPDCMGSIEEWTARIQEEAANGTITKIEVVQLKGQDCLTFLSKEMQEVSPKEKVEVVGKVYIFVRNRTTTLVRWESPTGMWRKYERDMDAFLESFQFLEELA
;
A
#
# COMPACT_ATOMS: atom_id res chain seq x y z
N MET A 1 33.43 -20.71 -4.79
CA MET A 1 32.66 -20.42 -6.02
C MET A 1 31.74 -21.60 -6.33
N PRO A 2 30.45 -21.51 -5.99
CA PRO A 2 29.41 -22.35 -6.56
C PRO A 2 28.80 -21.69 -7.81
N SER A 3 28.30 -22.50 -8.74
CA SER A 3 27.90 -22.10 -10.10
C SER A 3 26.70 -21.14 -10.15
N LYS A 4 26.88 -19.99 -10.80
CA LYS A 4 25.86 -18.99 -11.17
C LYS A 4 24.89 -19.49 -12.27
N LYS A 5 24.36 -20.72 -12.17
CA LYS A 5 23.49 -21.34 -13.19
C LYS A 5 22.16 -21.89 -12.67
N VAL A 6 21.70 -21.43 -11.51
CA VAL A 6 20.40 -21.83 -10.95
C VAL A 6 19.60 -20.56 -10.65
N LEU A 7 18.33 -20.55 -11.10
CA LEU A 7 17.32 -19.50 -10.93
C LEU A 7 17.44 -18.21 -11.78
N ALA A 8 17.63 -18.36 -13.10
CA ALA A 8 17.16 -17.33 -14.03
C ALA A 8 16.17 -17.96 -15.02
N ALA A 9 15.03 -17.31 -15.17
CA ALA A 9 14.03 -17.49 -16.23
C ALA A 9 13.11 -18.72 -16.13
N THR A 10 11.95 -18.56 -15.46
CA THR A 10 10.60 -18.57 -16.09
C THR A 10 9.45 -18.94 -15.13
N GLY A 11 9.71 -19.47 -13.93
CA GLY A 11 8.65 -19.94 -13.03
C GLY A 11 8.27 -19.05 -11.83
N ALA A 12 9.19 -18.24 -11.32
CA ALA A 12 9.00 -17.51 -10.05
C ALA A 12 8.33 -16.14 -10.19
N ALA A 13 8.18 -15.59 -11.40
CA ALA A 13 7.59 -14.28 -11.63
C ALA A 13 6.04 -14.26 -11.66
N LEU A 14 5.37 -15.39 -11.41
CA LEU A 14 3.92 -15.53 -11.58
C LEU A 14 3.19 -16.16 -10.37
N ALA A 15 3.88 -16.43 -9.26
CA ALA A 15 3.35 -17.22 -8.15
C ALA A 15 3.15 -16.43 -6.86
N SER A 16 2.63 -15.20 -6.95
CA SER A 16 2.13 -14.48 -5.77
C SER A 16 0.82 -13.78 -6.10
N ALA A 17 -0.28 -14.32 -5.55
CA ALA A 17 -1.60 -13.68 -5.54
C ALA A 17 -1.62 -12.34 -4.77
N ALA A 18 -0.52 -11.99 -4.09
CA ALA A 18 -0.28 -10.73 -3.39
C ALA A 18 0.41 -9.65 -4.27
N LEU A 19 0.60 -9.90 -5.57
CA LEU A 19 1.33 -8.97 -6.43
C LEU A 19 0.47 -7.79 -6.91
N ILE A 20 -0.01 -6.87 -6.05
CA ILE A 20 -0.50 -5.55 -6.51
C ILE A 20 -0.15 -4.40 -5.57
N GLY A 21 0.68 -3.49 -6.08
CA GLY A 21 0.80 -2.12 -5.59
C GLY A 21 1.26 -1.14 -6.68
N ALA A 22 2.06 -1.58 -7.66
CA ALA A 22 2.60 -0.70 -8.69
C ALA A 22 2.97 -1.35 -10.05
N VAL A 23 2.59 -2.60 -10.35
CA VAL A 23 2.96 -3.21 -11.63
C VAL A 23 1.89 -2.93 -12.69
N VAL A 24 2.29 -2.16 -13.69
CA VAL A 24 1.56 -1.93 -14.92
C VAL A 24 1.15 -3.28 -15.53
N VAL A 25 -0.16 -3.47 -15.71
CA VAL A 25 -0.72 -4.72 -16.19
C VAL A 25 -0.34 -4.92 -17.65
N MET A 26 0.40 -5.99 -17.89
CA MET A 26 0.46 -6.65 -19.18
C MET A 26 -0.95 -7.06 -19.67
N ARG A 27 -1.64 -6.20 -20.43
CA ARG A 27 -2.84 -6.59 -21.20
C ARG A 27 -2.49 -6.82 -22.67
N SER A 28 -2.63 -8.06 -23.14
CA SER A 28 -2.63 -8.36 -24.57
C SER A 28 -4.07 -8.51 -25.07
N HIS A 29 -4.43 -7.77 -26.13
CA HIS A 29 -5.55 -8.09 -26.99
C HIS A 29 -5.07 -8.21 -28.44
N LYS A 30 -5.46 -9.32 -29.05
CA LYS A 30 -5.19 -9.76 -30.41
C LYS A 30 -6.04 -8.97 -31.41
N LYS A 31 -5.44 -8.53 -32.52
CA LYS A 31 -6.12 -8.50 -33.82
C LYS A 31 -5.15 -8.92 -34.92
N SER A 32 -5.57 -9.91 -35.68
CA SER A 32 -4.90 -10.46 -36.86
C SER A 32 -5.04 -9.53 -38.05
N SER A 33 -3.95 -9.31 -38.78
CA SER A 33 -3.93 -9.37 -40.24
C SER A 33 -2.48 -9.57 -40.71
N GLU A 34 -2.36 -10.29 -41.82
CA GLU A 34 -1.18 -10.88 -42.45
C GLU A 34 -0.24 -9.88 -43.16
N ASP A 35 0.84 -10.44 -43.72
CA ASP A 35 1.83 -9.92 -44.70
C ASP A 35 3.06 -9.23 -44.10
N GLU A 36 4.29 -9.79 -44.10
CA GLU A 36 5.21 -10.35 -45.11
C GLU A 36 6.46 -9.44 -45.25
N ASP A 37 7.60 -10.11 -45.45
CA ASP A 37 8.92 -9.65 -45.92
C ASP A 37 9.97 -8.97 -44.99
N ASP A 38 11.04 -9.74 -44.72
CA ASP A 38 12.44 -9.55 -45.15
C ASP A 38 13.04 -8.11 -45.16
N ALA A 39 14.31 -7.83 -44.87
CA ALA A 39 15.53 -8.60 -44.76
C ALA A 39 16.63 -7.73 -44.11
N PHE A 40 17.71 -8.38 -43.67
CA PHE A 40 19.02 -7.80 -43.36
C PHE A 40 19.51 -6.78 -44.41
N SER A 41 20.13 -5.69 -43.95
CA SER A 41 21.45 -5.24 -44.45
C SER A 41 22.03 -4.10 -43.61
N ALA A 42 23.33 -4.15 -43.44
CA ALA A 42 24.10 -3.29 -42.57
C ALA A 42 25.08 -2.40 -43.37
N VAL A 43 25.43 -1.27 -42.73
CA VAL A 43 26.69 -0.49 -42.81
C VAL A 43 26.93 0.45 -44.04
N PRO A 44 27.89 1.41 -44.00
CA PRO A 44 27.71 2.81 -43.57
C PRO A 44 28.30 3.84 -44.56
N SER A 45 28.17 5.16 -44.30
CA SER A 45 29.26 6.14 -44.48
C SER A 45 28.86 7.56 -44.04
N MET A 46 29.81 8.24 -43.39
CA MET A 46 29.79 9.65 -42.96
C MET A 46 29.98 10.64 -44.14
N PRO A 47 30.34 11.93 -43.90
CA PRO A 47 29.52 13.05 -43.46
C PRO A 47 29.60 14.22 -44.46
N SER A 48 28.78 15.28 -44.33
CA SER A 48 29.17 16.59 -44.86
C SER A 48 28.46 17.76 -44.18
N GLN A 49 29.27 18.75 -43.85
CA GLN A 49 28.96 20.02 -43.21
C GLN A 49 28.24 20.98 -44.18
N SER A 50 27.37 21.85 -43.65
CA SER A 50 27.48 23.32 -43.75
C SER A 50 26.24 23.94 -43.06
N MET A 51 26.36 24.74 -42.00
CA MET A 51 26.81 26.14 -41.86
C MET A 51 25.82 27.19 -42.40
N LYS A 52 25.43 28.11 -41.48
CA LYS A 52 24.88 29.48 -41.65
C LYS A 52 23.38 29.58 -42.00
N GLN A 53 22.60 30.57 -41.57
CA GLN A 53 22.77 31.82 -40.80
C GLN A 53 21.35 32.33 -40.46
N SER A 54 21.04 32.67 -39.21
CA SER A 54 20.89 34.03 -38.64
C SER A 54 19.55 34.77 -38.82
N SER A 55 19.19 35.46 -37.72
CA SER A 55 18.31 36.65 -37.57
C SER A 55 16.78 36.40 -37.49
N SER A 56 15.97 37.14 -36.73
CA SER A 56 16.14 38.09 -35.61
C SER A 56 14.74 38.48 -35.05
N VAL A 57 14.59 38.46 -33.73
CA VAL A 57 13.98 39.48 -32.84
C VAL A 57 12.87 40.42 -33.38
N ARG A 58 11.69 40.42 -32.72
CA ARG A 58 10.95 41.57 -32.07
C ARG A 58 9.54 41.09 -31.62
N LYS A 59 9.20 40.99 -30.33
CA LYS A 59 8.80 41.99 -29.29
C LYS A 59 7.30 42.41 -29.32
N ALA A 60 6.63 42.07 -28.20
CA ALA A 60 5.58 42.78 -27.44
C ALA A 60 4.06 42.60 -27.75
N ASP A 61 3.36 42.22 -26.68
CA ASP A 61 1.93 42.31 -26.27
C ASP A 61 1.17 43.60 -26.72
N PRO A 62 -0.19 43.74 -26.64
CA PRO A 62 -1.11 43.19 -25.60
C PRO A 62 -2.56 42.83 -26.01
N TRP A 63 -3.30 42.28 -25.04
CA TRP A 63 -4.78 42.09 -24.96
C TRP A 63 -5.54 43.45 -25.05
N PRO A 64 -6.85 43.49 -25.42
CA PRO A 64 -7.92 43.45 -24.40
C PRO A 64 -9.27 42.80 -24.83
N SER A 65 -10.14 42.65 -23.83
CA SER A 65 -11.47 42.05 -23.67
C SER A 65 -12.57 42.30 -24.73
N GLU A 66 -13.58 41.42 -24.74
CA GLU A 66 -15.05 41.66 -24.60
C GLU A 66 -15.79 40.31 -24.74
N ALA A 67 -16.51 39.81 -23.73
CA ALA A 67 -17.90 40.10 -23.35
C ALA A 67 -18.96 39.69 -24.39
N SER A 68 -19.78 38.69 -24.06
CA SER A 68 -21.15 38.54 -24.59
C SER A 68 -22.01 37.77 -23.59
N THR A 69 -23.04 38.46 -23.12
CA THR A 69 -24.16 38.06 -22.26
C THR A 69 -25.37 37.61 -23.09
N SER A 70 -26.35 37.01 -22.39
CA SER A 70 -27.80 36.87 -22.72
C SER A 70 -28.17 35.52 -23.37
N GLU A 71 -29.23 34.78 -23.02
CA GLU A 71 -30.48 35.01 -22.25
C GLU A 71 -31.08 33.61 -21.93
N ALA A 72 -31.51 33.33 -20.70
CA ALA A 72 -32.90 33.36 -20.20
C ALA A 72 -33.89 32.31 -20.77
N THR A 73 -34.35 31.38 -19.93
CA THR A 73 -35.78 31.00 -19.87
C THR A 73 -36.17 30.52 -18.46
N THR A 74 -37.05 31.28 -17.82
CA THR A 74 -37.79 30.96 -16.59
C THR A 74 -39.23 30.55 -16.94
N LEU A 75 -39.83 29.69 -16.12
CA LEU A 75 -41.27 29.48 -15.81
C LEU A 75 -41.30 28.25 -14.87
N ASN A 76 -41.43 28.31 -13.56
CA ASN A 76 -42.44 28.85 -12.65
C ASN A 76 -43.87 28.29 -12.86
N GLU A 77 -44.29 27.38 -11.97
CA GLU A 77 -45.68 27.34 -11.48
C GLU A 77 -45.73 26.72 -10.08
N GLN A 78 -46.46 27.42 -9.20
CA GLN A 78 -46.60 27.23 -7.75
C GLN A 78 -47.97 26.56 -7.44
N PRO A 79 -48.47 26.44 -6.19
CA PRO A 79 -49.00 25.20 -5.62
C PRO A 79 -50.53 25.25 -5.39
N LYS A 80 -51.10 24.17 -4.84
CA LYS A 80 -52.45 24.24 -4.27
C LYS A 80 -52.55 23.53 -2.92
N ALA A 81 -53.17 24.27 -2.00
CA ALA A 81 -53.27 24.01 -0.58
C ALA A 81 -54.55 23.25 -0.17
N ALA A 82 -54.56 22.92 1.12
CA ALA A 82 -55.69 22.79 2.04
C ALA A 82 -56.21 21.36 2.31
N SER A 83 -56.10 20.92 3.57
CA SER A 83 -57.17 21.20 4.54
C SER A 83 -56.73 20.95 5.98
N ARG A 84 -57.42 21.65 6.86
CA ARG A 84 -57.19 21.92 8.28
C ARG A 84 -58.24 21.15 9.08
N GLY A 85 -57.86 20.54 10.20
CA GLY A 85 -58.77 19.99 11.20
C GLY A 85 -58.14 20.12 12.59
N GLN A 86 -58.78 20.91 13.44
CA GLN A 86 -58.35 21.33 14.78
C GLN A 86 -59.01 20.48 15.90
N LEU A 87 -58.28 20.35 17.01
CA LEU A 87 -58.66 20.26 18.44
C LEU A 87 -59.48 19.06 18.98
N ALA A 88 -58.94 18.43 20.05
CA ALA A 88 -59.55 18.41 21.39
C ALA A 88 -58.54 17.95 22.47
N GLU A 89 -58.56 18.61 23.62
CA GLU A 89 -57.73 18.39 24.82
C GLU A 89 -58.31 17.35 25.80
N ALA A 90 -57.42 16.85 26.68
CA ALA A 90 -57.59 16.44 28.09
C ALA A 90 -58.40 15.19 28.48
N ASN A 91 -57.72 14.19 29.08
CA ASN A 91 -57.81 13.92 30.54
C ASN A 91 -56.89 12.77 31.02
N GLU A 92 -56.53 12.89 32.30
CA GLU A 92 -55.65 12.04 33.12
C GLU A 92 -56.18 10.63 33.48
N ASN A 93 -55.23 9.77 33.87
CA ASN A 93 -55.30 8.67 34.85
C ASN A 93 -56.21 7.46 34.59
N ALA A 94 -55.60 6.30 34.30
CA ALA A 94 -55.67 5.11 35.18
C ALA A 94 -54.90 3.91 34.60
N SER A 95 -54.13 3.27 35.47
CA SER A 95 -53.40 2.02 35.27
C SER A 95 -54.37 0.82 35.16
N ALA A 96 -54.23 0.00 34.10
CA ALA A 96 -54.56 -1.42 34.13
C ALA A 96 -53.95 -2.16 32.92
N ARG A 97 -53.19 -3.22 33.23
CA ARG A 97 -52.55 -4.19 32.33
C ARG A 97 -53.44 -4.63 31.16
N VAL A 98 -52.88 -4.59 29.95
CA VAL A 98 -53.33 -5.41 28.81
C VAL A 98 -52.12 -6.15 28.26
N GLU A 99 -52.18 -7.49 28.30
CA GLU A 99 -51.34 -8.37 27.50
C GLU A 99 -51.56 -8.08 26.02
N ILE A 100 -50.52 -7.66 25.31
CA ILE A 100 -50.48 -7.68 23.85
C ILE A 100 -49.21 -8.38 23.43
N LYS A 101 -49.39 -9.54 22.80
CA LYS A 101 -48.40 -10.27 22.00
C LYS A 101 -47.62 -9.30 21.10
N LEU A 102 -46.32 -9.15 21.32
CA LEU A 102 -45.40 -8.68 20.28
C LEU A 102 -45.20 -9.79 19.25
N PRO A 103 -45.40 -9.55 17.94
CA PRO A 103 -44.53 -10.11 16.94
C PRO A 103 -43.21 -9.33 16.96
N SER A 104 -42.12 -10.01 17.30
CA SER A 104 -40.75 -9.51 17.14
C SER A 104 -40.45 -9.35 15.65
N ALA A 105 -40.71 -8.16 15.10
CA ALA A 105 -39.98 -7.70 13.94
C ALA A 105 -38.60 -7.30 14.46
N ALA A 106 -37.62 -8.18 14.31
CA ALA A 106 -36.23 -7.83 14.48
C ALA A 106 -35.94 -6.67 13.53
N ASP A 107 -35.55 -5.53 14.10
CA ASP A 107 -35.16 -4.36 13.34
C ASP A 107 -33.90 -4.73 12.53
N PRO A 108 -33.93 -4.70 11.19
CA PRO A 108 -32.78 -5.09 10.37
C PRO A 108 -31.54 -4.23 10.66
N ALA A 109 -31.72 -3.03 11.24
CA ALA A 109 -30.64 -2.18 11.71
C ALA A 109 -29.87 -2.75 12.91
N VAL A 110 -30.53 -3.51 13.79
CA VAL A 110 -29.88 -4.16 14.94
C VAL A 110 -29.09 -5.40 14.49
N SER A 111 -29.63 -6.17 13.55
CA SER A 111 -28.91 -7.32 12.97
C SER A 111 -27.66 -6.91 12.17
N LEU A 112 -27.70 -5.80 11.43
CA LEU A 112 -26.52 -5.28 10.72
C LEU A 112 -25.43 -4.73 11.65
N LEU A 113 -25.83 -4.21 12.82
CA LEU A 113 -24.89 -3.75 13.84
C LEU A 113 -24.25 -4.92 14.60
N ASP A 114 -25.02 -5.97 14.90
CA ASP A 114 -24.51 -7.17 15.55
C ASP A 114 -23.56 -7.95 14.62
N GLU A 115 -23.86 -8.03 13.31
CA GLU A 115 -22.97 -8.66 12.31
C GLU A 115 -21.65 -7.87 12.14
N ALA A 116 -21.71 -6.53 12.15
CA ALA A 116 -20.51 -5.68 12.08
C ALA A 116 -19.67 -5.70 13.38
N LEU A 117 -20.28 -6.02 14.53
CA LEU A 117 -19.59 -6.15 15.82
C LEU A 117 -18.94 -7.53 15.98
N ASP A 118 -19.58 -8.60 15.50
CA ASP A 118 -19.01 -9.96 15.49
C ASP A 118 -17.75 -10.06 14.60
N GLU A 119 -17.64 -9.21 13.58
CA GLU A 119 -16.44 -9.09 12.74
C GLU A 119 -15.23 -8.40 13.43
N LEU A 120 -15.45 -7.67 14.53
CA LEU A 120 -14.41 -6.89 15.24
C LEU A 120 -13.79 -7.62 16.44
N GLU A 121 -14.40 -8.71 16.92
CA GLU A 121 -13.86 -9.47 18.04
C GLU A 121 -12.99 -10.65 17.57
N PRO A 122 -11.69 -10.69 17.91
CA PRO A 122 -10.96 -11.95 17.81
C PRO A 122 -11.59 -12.94 18.79
N VAL A 123 -12.15 -14.02 18.27
CA VAL A 123 -12.72 -15.12 19.07
C VAL A 123 -11.69 -15.54 20.12
N LYS A 124 -11.95 -15.16 21.38
CA LYS A 124 -11.16 -15.62 22.52
C LYS A 124 -11.29 -17.15 22.58
N PRO A 125 -10.19 -17.91 22.65
CA PRO A 125 -10.31 -19.34 22.91
C PRO A 125 -11.01 -19.53 24.26
N THR A 126 -12.09 -20.29 24.24
CA THR A 126 -12.90 -20.65 25.40
C THR A 126 -12.02 -21.37 26.42
N ALA A 127 -11.60 -20.66 27.47
CA ALA A 127 -10.89 -21.27 28.59
C ALA A 127 -11.87 -22.17 29.37
N PRO A 128 -11.49 -23.41 29.73
CA PRO A 128 -12.31 -24.26 30.58
C PRO A 128 -12.38 -23.69 32.00
N GLU A 129 -13.56 -23.83 32.64
CA GLU A 129 -13.90 -23.26 33.94
C GLU A 129 -12.86 -23.53 35.06
N PRO A 130 -12.60 -22.58 35.96
CA PRO A 130 -11.59 -22.74 36.99
C PRO A 130 -12.13 -23.52 38.19
N LYS A 131 -11.43 -24.60 38.56
CA LYS A 131 -11.51 -25.16 39.92
C LYS A 131 -10.84 -24.19 40.91
N ARG A 132 -11.59 -23.78 41.93
CA ARG A 132 -11.09 -23.01 43.10
C ARG A 132 -9.93 -23.73 43.79
N THR A 133 -8.79 -23.06 44.01
CA THR A 133 -8.17 -22.91 45.36
C THR A 133 -7.02 -21.87 45.40
N LEU A 134 -7.11 -21.00 46.43
CA LEU A 134 -6.09 -20.33 47.25
C LEU A 134 -4.98 -19.42 46.65
N VAL A 135 -5.20 -18.12 46.86
CA VAL A 135 -4.29 -17.00 47.23
C VAL A 135 -2.77 -17.26 47.16
N GLY A 136 -2.12 -16.51 46.26
CA GLY A 136 -0.68 -16.24 46.26
C GLY A 136 -0.34 -15.03 45.37
N THR A 137 0.34 -14.05 45.99
CA THR A 137 1.04 -12.82 45.54
C THR A 137 1.22 -12.53 44.02
N PRO A 138 1.12 -11.26 43.56
CA PRO A 138 1.21 -10.91 42.14
C PRO A 138 2.66 -11.07 41.65
N VAL A 139 2.88 -12.04 40.77
CA VAL A 139 4.09 -12.13 39.94
C VAL A 139 3.76 -11.48 38.60
N SER A 140 4.41 -10.35 38.34
CA SER A 140 4.53 -9.75 37.00
C SER A 140 5.02 -10.83 36.05
N THR A 141 4.14 -11.32 35.17
CA THR A 141 4.52 -12.24 34.11
C THR A 141 4.94 -11.39 32.93
N GLU A 142 6.24 -11.08 32.85
CA GLU A 142 6.85 -10.78 31.56
C GLU A 142 6.51 -11.95 30.63
N VAL A 143 5.83 -11.67 29.52
CA VAL A 143 5.70 -12.61 28.41
C VAL A 143 7.11 -12.76 27.84
N THR A 144 7.85 -13.70 28.40
CA THR A 144 9.14 -14.12 27.86
C THR A 144 8.83 -14.80 26.54
N ALA A 145 9.23 -14.17 25.44
CA ALA A 145 9.26 -14.79 24.13
C ALA A 145 10.03 -16.12 24.28
N VAL A 146 9.33 -17.23 24.13
CA VAL A 146 9.95 -18.54 24.02
C VAL A 146 10.65 -18.54 22.66
N ALA A 147 11.92 -18.14 22.65
CA ALA A 147 12.79 -18.37 21.51
C ALA A 147 13.00 -19.89 21.41
N SER A 148 12.11 -20.57 20.70
CA SER A 148 12.29 -21.96 20.32
C SER A 148 13.37 -22.01 19.24
N ALA A 149 14.50 -22.64 19.53
CA ALA A 149 15.68 -22.75 18.66
C ALA A 149 15.42 -23.43 17.28
N ASP A 150 14.19 -23.89 17.02
CA ASP A 150 13.78 -24.61 15.81
C ASP A 150 13.10 -23.72 14.76
N HIS A 151 12.77 -22.46 15.06
CA HIS A 151 12.07 -21.56 14.14
C HIS A 151 13.02 -20.55 13.50
N LYS A 152 12.79 -20.25 12.23
CA LYS A 152 13.40 -19.10 11.57
C LYS A 152 12.47 -17.90 11.71
N ASP A 153 12.97 -16.85 12.34
CA ASP A 153 12.23 -15.62 12.60
C ASP A 153 12.42 -14.60 11.47
N PHE A 154 11.33 -13.98 11.03
CA PHE A 154 11.32 -12.84 10.13
C PHE A 154 10.58 -11.70 10.83
N SER A 155 11.27 -11.04 11.77
CA SER A 155 10.66 -10.06 12.69
C SER A 155 10.00 -8.89 11.96
N HIS A 156 10.56 -8.42 10.85
CA HIS A 156 9.99 -7.32 10.04
C HIS A 156 8.71 -7.71 9.27
N LEU A 157 8.41 -9.00 9.18
CA LEU A 157 7.20 -9.54 8.57
C LEU A 157 6.17 -9.96 9.63
N GLY A 158 6.56 -9.98 10.92
CA GLY A 158 5.72 -10.48 12.01
C GLY A 158 5.46 -11.99 11.91
N ILE A 159 6.42 -12.77 11.41
CA ILE A 159 6.28 -14.23 11.27
C ILE A 159 7.47 -14.98 11.87
N SER A 160 7.22 -16.19 12.32
CA SER A 160 8.24 -17.23 12.48
C SER A 160 7.76 -18.52 11.84
N MET A 161 8.70 -19.31 11.31
CA MET A 161 8.36 -20.53 10.60
C MET A 161 9.34 -21.66 10.96
N LYS A 162 8.79 -22.83 11.25
CA LYS A 162 9.57 -24.07 11.30
C LYS A 162 9.62 -24.69 9.91
N VAL A 163 10.82 -25.05 9.48
CA VAL A 163 11.06 -25.67 8.17
C VAL A 163 11.52 -27.11 8.39
N PRO A 164 10.99 -28.10 7.66
CA PRO A 164 11.42 -29.49 7.76
C PRO A 164 12.92 -29.65 7.53
N GLU A 165 13.50 -30.71 8.10
CA GLU A 165 14.92 -31.01 7.90
C GLU A 165 15.24 -31.19 6.41
N GLY A 166 16.33 -30.56 5.96
CA GLY A 166 16.78 -30.58 4.56
C GLY A 166 16.06 -29.59 3.64
N TRP A 167 15.03 -28.88 4.12
CA TRP A 167 14.38 -27.80 3.37
C TRP A 167 15.02 -26.46 3.68
N GLU A 168 14.96 -25.55 2.71
CA GLU A 168 15.56 -24.24 2.78
C GLU A 168 14.47 -23.16 2.70
N VAL A 169 14.77 -22.01 3.31
CA VAL A 169 13.88 -20.84 3.31
C VAL A 169 14.69 -19.57 3.11
N ARG A 170 14.21 -18.71 2.23
CA ARG A 170 14.88 -17.47 1.83
C ARG A 170 13.85 -16.38 1.58
N GLU A 171 14.21 -15.19 2.00
CA GLU A 171 13.49 -13.99 1.60
C GLU A 171 13.93 -13.56 0.19
N GLU A 172 12.94 -13.34 -0.66
CA GLU A 172 13.13 -12.86 -2.02
C GLU A 172 12.76 -11.38 -2.12
N LEU A 173 13.49 -10.66 -2.98
CA LEU A 173 13.14 -9.28 -3.30
C LEU A 173 11.82 -9.26 -4.07
N SER A 174 10.81 -8.63 -3.48
CA SER A 174 9.55 -8.38 -4.15
C SER A 174 9.72 -7.29 -5.21
N PRO A 175 9.14 -7.44 -6.42
CA PRO A 175 9.05 -6.36 -7.39
C PRO A 175 8.08 -5.26 -6.93
N ILE A 176 7.31 -5.49 -5.87
CA ILE A 176 6.30 -4.58 -5.35
C ILE A 176 6.76 -4.04 -3.98
N PRO A 177 6.91 -2.71 -3.81
CA PRO A 177 7.50 -2.11 -2.62
C PRO A 177 6.76 -2.40 -1.31
N ASN A 178 5.45 -2.64 -1.36
CA ASN A 178 4.62 -2.93 -0.18
C ASN A 178 4.44 -4.42 0.12
N VAL A 179 5.20 -5.29 -0.56
CA VAL A 179 5.11 -6.75 -0.41
C VAL A 179 6.48 -7.30 -0.05
N ALA A 180 6.52 -8.28 0.85
CA ALA A 180 7.67 -9.14 1.08
C ALA A 180 7.33 -10.58 0.72
N MET A 181 8.33 -11.34 0.26
CA MET A 181 8.15 -12.74 -0.16
C MET A 181 9.18 -13.63 0.52
N VAL A 182 8.71 -14.74 1.09
CA VAL A 182 9.54 -15.78 1.66
C VAL A 182 9.25 -17.08 0.91
N THR A 183 10.24 -17.60 0.22
CA THR A 183 10.15 -18.85 -0.52
C THR A 183 10.65 -19.99 0.35
N VAL A 184 9.92 -21.10 0.32
CA VAL A 184 10.28 -22.36 0.97
C VAL A 184 10.50 -23.41 -0.11
N TRP A 185 11.64 -24.09 -0.12
CA TRP A 185 11.91 -25.13 -1.11
C TRP A 185 12.67 -26.32 -0.52
N ASN A 186 12.50 -27.47 -1.17
CA ASN A 186 13.32 -28.65 -0.93
C ASN A 186 14.30 -28.80 -2.11
N PRO A 187 15.63 -28.80 -1.88
CA PRO A 187 16.62 -29.04 -2.93
C PRO A 187 16.43 -30.37 -3.69
N GLU A 188 15.74 -31.36 -3.11
CA GLU A 188 15.43 -32.61 -3.79
C GLU A 188 14.49 -32.45 -4.99
N PHE A 189 13.64 -31.40 -4.99
CA PHE A 189 12.74 -31.16 -6.11
C PHE A 189 13.48 -30.79 -7.40
N GLU A 190 14.72 -30.29 -7.33
CA GLU A 190 15.53 -30.01 -8.54
C GLU A 190 15.85 -31.28 -9.34
N LYS A 191 15.76 -32.45 -8.70
CA LYS A 191 16.04 -33.75 -9.31
C LYS A 191 14.79 -34.41 -9.91
N PHE A 192 13.63 -33.73 -9.86
CA PHE A 192 12.39 -34.29 -10.37
C PHE A 192 12.41 -34.41 -11.90
N PRO A 193 11.81 -35.47 -12.46
CA PRO A 193 11.70 -35.61 -13.90
C PRO A 193 10.86 -34.45 -14.46
N ASN A 194 11.35 -33.84 -15.55
CA ASN A 194 10.75 -32.66 -16.19
C ASN A 194 10.64 -31.43 -15.28
N ALA A 195 11.61 -31.19 -14.39
CA ALA A 195 11.64 -30.00 -13.51
C ALA A 195 11.52 -28.66 -14.27
N GLU A 196 11.82 -28.64 -15.57
CA GLU A 196 11.66 -27.48 -16.47
C GLU A 196 10.18 -27.18 -16.81
N MET A 197 9.26 -28.14 -16.65
CA MET A 197 7.84 -27.97 -16.93
C MET A 197 7.13 -27.20 -15.80
N PRO A 198 6.27 -26.21 -16.11
CA PRO A 198 5.52 -25.48 -15.09
C PRO A 198 4.73 -26.42 -14.16
N GLY A 199 4.96 -26.27 -12.85
CA GLY A 199 4.30 -27.07 -11.81
C GLY A 199 4.92 -28.44 -11.56
N ALA A 200 5.96 -28.87 -12.29
CA ALA A 200 6.69 -30.10 -11.99
C ALA A 200 7.53 -30.02 -10.70
N VAL A 201 7.88 -28.80 -10.28
CA VAL A 201 8.47 -28.50 -8.98
C VAL A 201 7.48 -27.64 -8.20
N PRO A 202 7.18 -27.95 -6.92
CA PRO A 202 6.30 -27.13 -6.14
C PRO A 202 6.95 -25.78 -5.81
N VAL A 203 6.20 -24.73 -6.09
CA VAL A 203 6.52 -23.36 -5.68
C VAL A 203 5.72 -23.07 -4.42
N ILE A 204 6.41 -22.78 -3.32
CA ILE A 204 5.80 -22.49 -2.01
C ILE A 204 6.29 -21.13 -1.56
N ILE A 205 5.37 -20.18 -1.51
CA ILE A 205 5.66 -18.77 -1.22
C ILE A 205 4.73 -18.30 -0.11
N LEU A 206 5.31 -17.74 0.93
CA LEU A 206 4.60 -16.88 1.88
C LEU A 206 4.82 -15.43 1.46
N SER A 207 3.74 -14.76 1.09
CA SER A 207 3.78 -13.32 0.80
C SER A 207 3.07 -12.54 1.89
N VAL A 208 3.66 -11.42 2.29
CA VAL A 208 3.11 -10.48 3.27
C VAL A 208 2.95 -9.14 2.57
N GLU A 209 1.72 -8.62 2.52
CA GLU A 209 1.37 -7.38 1.85
C GLU A 209 0.86 -6.35 2.87
N ASP A 210 1.39 -5.13 2.79
CA ASP A 210 0.86 -3.99 3.53
C ASP A 210 -0.37 -3.44 2.79
N ILE A 211 -1.54 -3.68 3.38
CA ILE A 211 -2.86 -3.28 2.87
C ILE A 211 -3.51 -2.19 3.73
N ARG A 212 -2.74 -1.45 4.54
CA ARG A 212 -3.28 -0.38 5.40
C ARG A 212 -4.03 0.69 4.62
N GLY A 213 -3.63 0.93 3.36
CA GLY A 213 -4.27 1.92 2.51
C GLY A 213 -5.67 1.51 2.06
N GLU A 214 -5.91 0.23 1.83
CA GLU A 214 -7.23 -0.30 1.49
C GLU A 214 -8.05 -0.66 2.73
N ASN A 215 -7.36 -1.06 3.80
CA ASN A 215 -7.90 -1.49 5.08
C ASN A 215 -8.94 -2.63 4.95
N LEU A 216 -8.68 -3.57 4.05
CA LEU A 216 -9.57 -4.70 3.77
C LEU A 216 -9.61 -5.66 4.96
N ASN A 217 -10.79 -6.20 5.26
CA ASN A 217 -10.88 -7.34 6.17
C ASN A 217 -10.56 -8.65 5.42
N LEU A 218 -10.53 -9.78 6.12
CA LEU A 218 -10.20 -11.07 5.50
C LEU A 218 -11.16 -11.45 4.36
N ALA A 219 -12.46 -11.20 4.50
CA ALA A 219 -13.44 -11.54 3.47
C ALA A 219 -13.24 -10.71 2.20
N GLU A 220 -13.06 -9.39 2.34
CA GLU A 220 -12.80 -8.47 1.24
C GLU A 220 -11.44 -8.75 0.58
N PHE A 221 -10.40 -9.01 1.38
CA PHE A 221 -9.08 -9.38 0.85
C PHE A 221 -9.13 -10.73 0.13
N LYS A 222 -9.90 -11.70 0.62
CA LYS A 222 -10.12 -12.98 -0.05
C LYS A 222 -10.76 -12.79 -1.41
N ASP A 223 -11.82 -11.99 -1.53
CA ASP A 223 -12.45 -11.73 -2.84
C ASP A 223 -11.48 -11.02 -3.79
N ARG A 224 -10.71 -10.04 -3.29
CA ARG A 224 -9.63 -9.41 -4.07
C ARG A 224 -8.59 -10.44 -4.52
N SER A 225 -8.04 -11.23 -3.61
CA SER A 225 -7.03 -12.25 -3.90
C SER A 225 -7.54 -13.29 -4.90
N LYS A 226 -8.83 -13.63 -4.84
CA LYS A 226 -9.50 -14.53 -5.78
C LYS A 226 -9.54 -13.97 -7.18
N ASP A 227 -10.05 -12.75 -7.35
CA ASP A 227 -10.12 -12.11 -8.65
C ASP A 227 -8.74 -11.96 -9.30
N LEU A 228 -7.73 -11.62 -8.48
CA LEU A 228 -6.35 -11.51 -8.92
C LEU A 228 -5.73 -12.85 -9.33
N SER A 229 -5.90 -13.88 -8.52
CA SER A 229 -5.41 -15.23 -8.83
C SER A 229 -6.04 -15.74 -10.14
N MET A 230 -7.35 -15.53 -10.31
CA MET A 230 -8.07 -15.91 -11.51
C MET A 230 -7.57 -15.13 -12.74
N GLN A 231 -7.31 -13.82 -12.61
CA GLN A 231 -6.76 -13.02 -13.69
C GLN A 231 -5.34 -13.45 -14.05
N GLN A 232 -4.47 -13.68 -13.07
CA GLN A 232 -3.10 -14.17 -13.29
C GLN A 232 -3.09 -15.51 -14.03
N MET A 233 -3.87 -16.49 -13.57
CA MET A 233 -3.97 -17.80 -14.22
C MET A 233 -4.58 -17.71 -15.62
N LEU A 234 -5.54 -16.82 -15.83
CA LEU A 234 -6.11 -16.55 -17.17
C LEU A 234 -5.03 -16.00 -18.12
N MET A 235 -4.19 -15.07 -17.66
CA MET A 235 -3.09 -14.50 -18.45
C MET A 235 -2.04 -15.54 -18.81
N MET A 236 -1.78 -16.54 -17.96
CA MET A 236 -0.86 -17.65 -18.28
C MET A 236 -1.27 -18.44 -19.51
N THR A 237 -2.56 -18.45 -19.84
CA THR A 237 -3.10 -19.12 -21.04
C THR A 237 -3.31 -18.17 -22.22
N GLY A 238 -2.84 -16.93 -22.13
CA GLY A 238 -3.17 -15.88 -23.09
C GLY A 238 -4.67 -15.59 -23.16
N GLY A 239 -5.42 -15.87 -22.09
CA GLY A 239 -6.88 -15.71 -22.04
C GLY A 239 -7.68 -16.83 -22.70
N VAL A 240 -7.04 -17.90 -23.18
CA VAL A 240 -7.71 -18.96 -23.95
C VAL A 240 -8.53 -19.89 -23.06
N VAL A 241 -8.02 -20.20 -21.86
CA VAL A 241 -8.67 -21.17 -20.96
C VAL A 241 -8.97 -20.50 -19.63
N LYS A 242 -10.24 -20.47 -19.25
CA LYS A 242 -10.65 -19.93 -17.96
C LYS A 242 -10.17 -20.83 -16.80
N PRO A 243 -9.53 -20.28 -15.77
CA PRO A 243 -9.21 -21.04 -14.57
C PRO A 243 -10.49 -21.49 -13.87
N THR A 244 -10.39 -22.54 -13.06
CA THR A 244 -11.52 -23.07 -12.29
C THR A 244 -11.23 -22.94 -10.79
N VAL A 245 -12.15 -22.33 -10.05
CA VAL A 245 -12.13 -22.34 -8.57
C VAL A 245 -12.64 -23.70 -8.11
N ARG A 246 -11.82 -24.42 -7.36
CA ARG A 246 -12.13 -25.74 -6.79
C ARG A 246 -12.66 -25.65 -5.37
N LYS A 247 -12.13 -24.70 -4.59
CA LYS A 247 -12.52 -24.49 -3.19
C LYS A 247 -12.44 -23.01 -2.85
N ASP A 248 -13.43 -22.55 -2.10
CA ASP A 248 -13.48 -21.22 -1.50
C ASP A 248 -14.25 -21.38 -0.18
N SER A 249 -13.53 -21.47 0.92
CA SER A 249 -14.13 -21.79 2.22
C SER A 249 -13.31 -21.25 3.39
N SER A 250 -14.00 -20.84 4.44
CA SER A 250 -13.38 -20.56 5.73
C SER A 250 -12.83 -21.86 6.33
N MET A 251 -11.57 -21.85 6.73
CA MET A 251 -10.85 -23.01 7.23
C MET A 251 -9.70 -22.53 8.10
N LEU A 252 -9.54 -23.12 9.29
CA LEU A 252 -8.40 -22.83 10.15
C LEU A 252 -7.27 -23.83 9.86
N GLU A 253 -6.20 -23.37 9.23
CA GLU A 253 -4.96 -24.12 9.03
C GLU A 253 -3.79 -23.28 9.54
N GLY A 254 -3.29 -23.61 10.73
CA GLY A 254 -2.31 -22.77 11.42
C GLY A 254 -2.89 -21.38 11.73
N PRO A 255 -2.21 -20.29 11.31
CA PRO A 255 -2.71 -18.93 11.49
C PRO A 255 -3.73 -18.51 10.42
N PHE A 256 -3.90 -19.30 9.35
CA PHE A 256 -4.75 -18.95 8.21
C PHE A 256 -6.20 -19.34 8.44
N ARG A 257 -7.13 -18.40 8.18
CA ARG A 257 -8.57 -18.59 8.41
C ARG A 257 -9.39 -18.82 7.13
N HIS A 258 -8.76 -18.74 5.97
CA HIS A 258 -9.43 -18.99 4.69
C HIS A 258 -8.55 -19.77 3.71
N ILE A 259 -9.17 -20.59 2.87
CA ILE A 259 -8.51 -21.33 1.80
C ILE A 259 -9.19 -21.09 0.44
N LEU A 260 -8.39 -20.83 -0.57
CA LEU A 260 -8.78 -20.78 -1.97
C LEU A 260 -7.99 -21.83 -2.76
N GLU A 261 -8.68 -22.66 -3.54
CA GLU A 261 -8.04 -23.64 -4.42
C GLU A 261 -8.46 -23.40 -5.87
N TYR A 262 -7.49 -23.43 -6.77
CA TYR A 262 -7.68 -23.22 -8.20
C TYR A 262 -7.06 -24.36 -9.01
N SER A 263 -7.56 -24.52 -10.23
CA SER A 263 -6.92 -25.36 -11.24
C SER A 263 -6.87 -24.66 -12.59
N GLN A 264 -5.74 -24.76 -13.28
CA GLN A 264 -5.56 -24.32 -14.67
C GLN A 264 -4.89 -25.43 -15.45
N SER A 265 -5.49 -25.85 -16.55
CA SER A 265 -4.96 -26.91 -17.40
C SER A 265 -4.88 -26.43 -18.85
N MET A 266 -3.73 -26.64 -19.48
CA MET A 266 -3.54 -26.43 -20.91
C MET A 266 -2.65 -27.57 -21.47
N PRO A 267 -3.20 -28.78 -21.67
CA PRO A 267 -2.43 -29.88 -22.24
C PRO A 267 -1.97 -29.59 -23.67
N PRO A 268 -0.78 -30.04 -24.10
CA PRO A 268 0.23 -30.79 -23.32
C PRO A 268 1.20 -29.88 -22.52
N PHE A 269 0.97 -28.56 -22.49
CA PHE A 269 1.92 -27.57 -21.99
C PHE A 269 2.03 -27.54 -20.46
N PHE A 270 0.91 -27.58 -19.73
CA PHE A 270 0.94 -27.66 -18.26
C PHE A 270 -0.41 -28.06 -17.65
N ASP A 271 -0.36 -28.51 -16.39
CA ASP A 271 -1.51 -28.74 -15.53
C ASP A 271 -1.17 -28.28 -14.11
N LEU A 272 -1.88 -27.28 -13.60
CA LEU A 272 -1.57 -26.58 -12.36
C LEU A 272 -2.72 -26.67 -11.37
N SER A 273 -2.37 -26.94 -10.12
CA SER A 273 -3.18 -26.79 -8.93
C SER A 273 -2.54 -25.74 -8.04
N VAL A 274 -3.33 -24.76 -7.61
CA VAL A 274 -2.90 -23.67 -6.74
C VAL A 274 -3.74 -23.69 -5.48
N VAL A 275 -3.09 -23.60 -4.33
CA VAL A 275 -3.72 -23.48 -3.02
C VAL A 275 -3.21 -22.22 -2.33
N ASN A 276 -4.10 -21.31 -1.97
CA ASN A 276 -3.78 -20.12 -1.20
C ASN A 276 -4.45 -20.24 0.18
N LEU A 277 -3.66 -20.13 1.25
CA LEU A 277 -4.15 -19.94 2.60
C LEU A 277 -3.99 -18.46 2.97
N LEU A 278 -5.06 -17.86 3.48
CA LEU A 278 -5.16 -16.41 3.67
C LEU A 278 -5.40 -16.05 5.14
N GLU A 279 -4.75 -14.97 5.56
CA GLU A 279 -5.00 -14.31 6.84
C GLU A 279 -4.81 -12.80 6.71
N VAL A 280 -5.62 -12.02 7.42
CA VAL A 280 -5.42 -10.57 7.54
C VAL A 280 -5.35 -10.19 9.02
N ARG A 281 -4.29 -9.47 9.40
CA ARG A 281 -4.09 -8.94 10.76
C ARG A 281 -3.44 -7.56 10.72
N ASN A 282 -3.97 -6.60 11.46
CA ASN A 282 -3.39 -5.26 11.65
C ASN A 282 -2.99 -4.54 10.34
N GLY A 283 -3.80 -4.66 9.29
CA GLY A 283 -3.50 -4.04 7.99
C GLY A 283 -2.42 -4.77 7.16
N LEU A 284 -2.05 -5.98 7.56
CA LEU A 284 -1.19 -6.88 6.81
C LEU A 284 -1.99 -8.08 6.30
N ALA A 285 -1.77 -8.44 5.05
CA ALA A 285 -2.34 -9.64 4.46
C ALA A 285 -1.24 -10.70 4.24
N TYR A 286 -1.48 -11.89 4.76
CA TYR A 286 -0.60 -13.04 4.66
C TYR A 286 -1.20 -14.04 3.68
N VAL A 287 -0.44 -14.40 2.66
CA VAL A 287 -0.84 -15.39 1.65
C VAL A 287 0.22 -16.47 1.58
N PHE A 288 -0.11 -17.65 2.09
CA PHE A 288 0.71 -18.85 1.89
C PHE A 288 0.20 -19.60 0.66
N GLN A 289 0.95 -19.50 -0.42
CA GLN A 289 0.62 -20.03 -1.73
C GLN A 289 1.46 -21.26 -2.03
N ILE A 290 0.79 -22.30 -2.53
CA ILE A 290 1.41 -23.53 -3.04
C ILE A 290 0.94 -23.70 -4.48
N MET A 291 1.86 -23.79 -5.43
CA MET A 291 1.58 -24.04 -6.84
C MET A 291 2.40 -25.23 -7.34
N CYS A 292 1.72 -26.26 -7.82
CA CYS A 292 2.33 -27.42 -8.47
C CYS A 292 1.32 -28.17 -9.32
N ASN A 293 1.74 -29.23 -10.01
CA ASN A 293 0.80 -30.10 -10.71
C ASN A 293 -0.06 -30.90 -9.71
N PRO A 294 -1.25 -31.38 -10.12
CA PRO A 294 -2.17 -32.08 -9.21
C PRO A 294 -1.59 -33.36 -8.57
N ASN A 295 -0.70 -34.07 -9.26
CA ASN A 295 -0.09 -35.30 -8.73
C ASN A 295 0.84 -34.99 -7.56
N ILE A 296 1.69 -33.97 -7.69
CA ILE A 296 2.57 -33.49 -6.62
C ILE A 296 1.74 -32.91 -5.49
N MET A 297 0.72 -32.11 -5.80
CA MET A 297 -0.18 -31.57 -4.79
C MET A 297 -0.77 -32.69 -3.94
N ASN A 298 -1.33 -33.73 -4.56
CA ASN A 298 -1.94 -34.84 -3.83
C ASN A 298 -0.92 -35.63 -2.96
N ASN A 299 0.31 -35.82 -3.44
CA ASN A 299 1.33 -36.57 -2.72
C ASN A 299 1.93 -35.79 -1.54
N TYR A 300 2.14 -34.48 -1.70
CA TYR A 300 2.87 -33.65 -0.74
C TYR A 300 1.98 -32.70 0.08
N ARG A 301 0.67 -32.65 -0.18
CA ARG A 301 -0.29 -31.82 0.57
C ARG A 301 -0.16 -31.94 2.09
N PRO A 302 0.01 -33.13 2.70
CA PRO A 302 0.19 -33.22 4.16
C PRO A 302 1.40 -32.41 4.66
N ILE A 303 2.51 -32.43 3.91
CA ILE A 303 3.73 -31.68 4.24
C ILE A 303 3.49 -30.17 4.07
N PHE A 304 2.84 -29.77 2.97
CA PHE A 304 2.54 -28.35 2.73
C PHE A 304 1.59 -27.76 3.77
N MET A 305 0.58 -28.53 4.20
CA MET A 305 -0.34 -28.11 5.25
C MET A 305 0.35 -28.09 6.63
N GLN A 306 1.31 -29.00 6.86
CA GLN A 306 2.12 -28.97 8.08
C GLN A 306 3.01 -27.72 8.14
N LEU A 307 3.66 -27.35 7.03
CA LEU A 307 4.38 -26.07 6.91
C LEU A 307 3.49 -24.88 7.28
N ALA A 308 2.26 -24.83 6.75
CA ALA A 308 1.31 -23.77 7.08
C ALA A 308 0.94 -23.74 8.57
N ARG A 309 0.77 -24.90 9.20
CA ARG A 309 0.47 -25.03 10.63
C ARG A 309 1.60 -24.58 11.53
N ASP A 310 2.83 -24.77 11.08
CA ASP A 310 4.04 -24.43 11.83
C ASP A 310 4.47 -22.97 11.64
N ILE A 311 3.72 -22.18 10.86
CA ILE A 311 3.88 -20.72 10.81
C ILE A 311 3.19 -20.09 12.01
N VAL A 312 3.90 -19.21 12.69
CA VAL A 312 3.36 -18.34 13.73
C VAL A 312 3.30 -16.92 13.19
N VAL A 313 2.12 -16.31 13.22
CA VAL A 313 1.93 -14.90 12.90
C VAL A 313 1.84 -14.11 14.19
N THR A 314 2.87 -13.30 14.45
CA THR A 314 2.92 -12.32 15.54
C THR A 314 2.58 -10.95 14.96
N PRO A 315 1.37 -10.42 15.22
CA PRO A 315 0.94 -9.18 14.59
C PRO A 315 1.89 -8.04 14.91
N MET A 316 2.30 -7.29 13.89
CA MET A 316 3.07 -6.06 14.10
C MET A 316 2.16 -4.98 14.66
N ASP A 317 2.71 -4.12 15.53
CA ASP A 317 2.00 -2.94 16.04
C ASP A 317 1.69 -1.93 14.91
N CYS A 318 2.61 -1.82 13.95
CA CYS A 318 2.51 -0.91 12.82
C CYS A 318 3.52 -1.31 11.72
N SER A 319 3.06 -1.47 10.48
CA SER A 319 3.95 -1.69 9.33
C SER A 319 4.45 -0.40 8.68
N SER A 320 4.03 0.78 9.16
CA SER A 320 4.54 2.07 8.66
C SER A 320 6.01 2.25 8.97
N LEU A 321 6.78 2.66 7.97
CA LEU A 321 8.18 3.06 8.12
C LEU A 321 8.34 4.57 8.41
N GLY A 322 7.36 5.38 8.04
CA GLY A 322 7.36 6.81 8.27
C GLY A 322 5.94 7.38 8.35
N PHE A 323 5.85 8.71 8.36
CA PHE A 323 4.61 9.46 8.43
C PHE A 323 4.72 10.76 7.62
N PHE A 324 3.59 11.38 7.31
CA PHE A 324 3.56 12.74 6.79
C PHE A 324 3.36 13.73 7.93
N ARG A 325 4.17 14.78 7.97
CA ARG A 325 3.93 15.97 8.80
C ARG A 325 3.26 17.04 7.96
N VAL A 326 1.99 17.28 8.25
CA VAL A 326 1.13 18.25 7.58
C VAL A 326 1.13 19.55 8.38
N HIS A 327 1.51 20.65 7.74
CA HIS A 327 1.45 21.98 8.32
C HIS A 327 0.28 22.77 7.72
N THR A 328 -0.52 23.45 8.55
CA THR A 328 -1.68 24.25 8.12
C THR A 328 -1.43 25.77 8.22
N GLY A 329 -0.29 26.21 8.76
CA GLY A 329 -0.06 27.60 9.16
C GLY A 329 -0.63 27.97 10.53
N ARG A 330 -1.39 27.05 11.16
CA ARG A 330 -1.88 27.17 12.54
C ARG A 330 -1.45 26.01 13.43
N VAL A 331 -1.43 24.81 12.85
CA VAL A 331 -1.05 23.57 13.50
C VAL A 331 -0.19 22.71 12.58
N SER A 332 0.63 21.86 13.18
CA SER A 332 1.26 20.70 12.54
C SER A 332 0.61 19.42 13.06
N MET A 333 0.51 18.41 12.22
CA MET A 333 -0.03 17.10 12.58
C MET A 333 0.68 15.99 11.80
N ASP A 334 0.98 14.89 12.49
CA ASP A 334 1.57 13.70 11.90
C ASP A 334 0.46 12.71 11.51
N ILE A 335 0.42 12.32 10.24
CA ILE A 335 -0.58 11.39 9.66
C ILE A 335 0.09 10.20 8.98
N ASP A 336 -0.67 9.10 8.85
CA ASP A 336 -0.22 7.92 8.12
C ASP A 336 0.00 8.24 6.63
N THR A 337 0.96 7.56 5.99
CA THR A 337 1.30 7.79 4.58
C THR A 337 0.21 7.33 3.60
N THR A 338 -0.77 6.58 4.09
CA THR A 338 -1.95 6.14 3.32
C THR A 338 -3.07 7.17 3.26
N TRP A 339 -2.94 8.28 4.00
CA TRP A 339 -3.95 9.34 4.05
C TRP A 339 -3.58 10.46 3.09
N SER A 340 -4.54 10.87 2.27
CA SER A 340 -4.48 12.12 1.53
C SER A 340 -4.94 13.27 2.42
N TRP A 341 -4.54 14.50 2.11
CA TRP A 341 -4.92 15.69 2.87
C TRP A 341 -5.39 16.83 1.98
N SER A 342 -6.21 17.69 2.54
CA SER A 342 -6.68 18.93 1.93
C SER A 342 -6.88 20.00 3.00
N TYR A 343 -6.82 21.26 2.57
CA TYR A 343 -6.94 22.43 3.42
C TYR A 343 -8.22 23.19 3.07
N PRO A 344 -8.81 23.94 4.01
CA PRO A 344 -9.92 24.83 3.68
C PRO A 344 -9.51 25.80 2.56
N LEU A 345 -10.42 25.99 1.59
CA LEU A 345 -10.18 26.95 0.52
C LEU A 345 -10.34 28.36 1.07
N ALA A 346 -9.52 29.30 0.59
CA ALA A 346 -9.57 30.70 1.06
C ALA A 346 -10.91 31.40 0.79
N GLU A 347 -11.72 30.86 -0.13
CA GLU A 347 -13.04 31.35 -0.51
C GLU A 347 -14.18 30.75 0.34
N GLU A 348 -13.88 29.74 1.15
CA GLU A 348 -14.84 29.09 2.06
C GLU A 348 -14.75 29.73 3.45
N GLU A 349 -15.15 31.00 3.57
CA GLU A 349 -15.10 31.77 4.84
C GLU A 349 -15.86 31.09 6.01
N ASP A 350 -16.79 30.17 5.71
CA ASP A 350 -17.57 29.41 6.70
C ASP A 350 -16.95 28.06 7.11
N THR A 351 -15.73 27.73 6.65
CA THR A 351 -15.10 26.46 7.03
C THR A 351 -14.43 26.51 8.41
N HIS A 352 -15.00 25.75 9.35
CA HIS A 352 -14.53 25.68 10.73
C HIS A 352 -13.38 24.68 10.98
N TYR A 353 -12.99 23.90 9.97
CA TYR A 353 -11.95 22.88 10.10
C TYR A 353 -10.54 23.41 9.78
N LEU A 354 -9.53 22.76 10.36
CA LEU A 354 -8.11 23.09 10.15
C LEU A 354 -7.51 22.31 8.97
N ALA A 355 -7.86 21.02 8.85
CA ALA A 355 -7.45 20.15 7.76
C ALA A 355 -8.48 19.01 7.59
N LYS A 356 -8.56 18.47 6.37
CA LYS A 356 -9.33 17.27 6.04
C LYS A 356 -8.40 16.21 5.50
N PHE A 357 -8.61 14.97 5.91
CA PHE A 357 -7.88 13.81 5.45
C PHE A 357 -8.84 12.77 4.90
N GLN A 358 -8.37 11.97 3.95
CA GLN A 358 -9.15 10.88 3.36
C GLN A 358 -8.28 9.66 3.14
N LEU A 359 -8.79 8.49 3.54
CA LEU A 359 -8.15 7.21 3.25
C LEU A 359 -8.20 6.93 1.74
N ALA A 360 -7.09 6.47 1.16
CA ALA A 360 -6.98 6.19 -0.27
C ALA A 360 -7.78 4.96 -0.77
N SER A 361 -8.46 4.24 0.12
CA SER A 361 -9.25 3.05 -0.21
C SER A 361 -10.39 3.34 -1.18
N THR A 362 -10.60 2.45 -2.16
CA THR A 362 -11.77 2.50 -3.06
C THR A 362 -13.00 1.80 -2.48
N VAL A 363 -12.81 0.96 -1.46
CA VAL A 363 -13.85 0.09 -0.84
C VAL A 363 -14.29 0.59 0.54
N LYS A 364 -13.39 1.26 1.27
CA LYS A 364 -13.62 1.82 2.60
C LYS A 364 -13.15 3.27 2.69
N ARG A 365 -13.84 4.17 2.01
CA ARG A 365 -13.57 5.61 2.13
C ARG A 365 -14.03 6.12 3.48
N GLU A 366 -13.11 6.78 4.17
CA GLU A 366 -13.35 7.45 5.44
C GLU A 366 -12.81 8.88 5.35
N GLU A 367 -13.62 9.84 5.78
CA GLU A 367 -13.22 11.24 5.94
C GLU A 367 -12.81 11.47 7.39
N ILE A 368 -11.68 12.14 7.58
CA ILE A 368 -11.13 12.49 8.89
C ILE A 368 -10.93 14.00 8.90
N THR A 369 -11.63 14.71 9.76
CA THR A 369 -11.57 16.18 9.80
C THR A 369 -11.00 16.65 11.13
N LEU A 370 -10.00 17.53 11.07
CA LEU A 370 -9.38 18.16 12.23
C LEU A 370 -10.06 19.49 12.55
N TYR A 371 -10.47 19.64 13.81
CA TYR A 371 -11.05 20.88 14.34
C TYR A 371 -10.36 21.32 15.63
N GLU A 372 -10.54 22.59 15.97
CA GLU A 372 -10.49 23.03 17.37
C GLU A 372 -11.76 22.55 18.09
N VAL A 373 -11.67 22.21 19.38
CA VAL A 373 -12.79 21.61 20.14
C VAL A 373 -14.09 22.43 20.06
N GLY A 374 -14.00 23.77 20.09
CA GLY A 374 -15.17 24.66 20.01
C GLY A 374 -15.74 24.88 18.61
N LYS A 375 -15.12 24.29 17.59
CA LYS A 375 -15.45 24.47 16.16
C LYS A 375 -16.01 23.21 15.50
N VAL A 376 -16.21 22.15 16.27
CA VAL A 376 -16.84 20.92 15.79
C VAL A 376 -18.30 21.20 15.46
N PRO A 377 -18.77 20.86 14.24
CA PRO A 377 -20.19 20.95 13.91
C PRO A 377 -21.03 20.15 14.91
N VAL A 378 -22.03 20.81 15.50
CA VAL A 378 -22.93 20.17 16.46
C VAL A 378 -23.60 18.99 15.78
N THR A 379 -23.53 17.84 16.43
CA THR A 379 -24.28 16.65 16.02
C THR A 379 -25.54 16.60 16.86
N GLU A 380 -26.70 16.54 16.21
CA GLU A 380 -28.01 16.45 16.89
C GLU A 380 -28.24 15.10 17.58
N HIS A 381 -27.27 14.18 17.48
CA HIS A 381 -27.47 12.76 17.75
C HIS A 381 -27.00 12.32 19.13
N LYS A 382 -27.64 11.28 19.66
CA LYS A 382 -27.33 10.72 20.99
C LYS A 382 -25.96 10.04 20.99
N GLN A 383 -25.05 10.54 21.82
CA GLN A 383 -23.78 9.90 22.14
C GLN A 383 -24.03 8.48 22.68
N ARG A 384 -23.41 7.47 22.07
CA ARG A 384 -23.65 6.06 22.40
C ARG A 384 -22.60 5.52 23.36
N LYS A 385 -21.35 5.95 23.20
CA LYS A 385 -20.21 5.45 23.97
C LYS A 385 -19.17 6.56 24.13
N GLU A 386 -18.64 6.67 25.34
CA GLU A 386 -17.48 7.48 25.68
C GLU A 386 -16.44 6.61 26.34
N THR A 387 -15.22 6.64 25.83
CA THR A 387 -14.09 5.89 26.36
C THR A 387 -12.84 6.74 26.33
N THR A 388 -11.94 6.56 27.29
CA THR A 388 -10.63 7.21 27.29
C THR A 388 -9.56 6.20 26.93
N VAL A 389 -8.76 6.51 25.91
CA VAL A 389 -7.65 5.68 25.42
C VAL A 389 -6.39 6.55 25.38
N ASP A 390 -5.36 6.20 26.14
CA ASP A 390 -4.08 6.92 26.23
C ASP A 390 -4.20 8.45 26.46
N GLY A 391 -5.20 8.85 27.25
CA GLY A 391 -5.51 10.25 27.56
C GLY A 391 -6.36 10.97 26.50
N VAL A 392 -6.73 10.29 25.41
CA VAL A 392 -7.64 10.80 24.37
C VAL A 392 -9.07 10.39 24.72
N THR A 393 -10.00 11.34 24.67
CA THR A 393 -11.43 11.05 24.86
C THR A 393 -12.03 10.68 23.51
N VAL A 394 -12.56 9.45 23.41
CA VAL A 394 -13.17 8.90 22.20
C VAL A 394 -14.69 8.83 22.42
N CYS A 395 -15.42 9.61 21.63
CA CYS A 395 -16.88 9.62 21.64
C CYS A 395 -17.40 9.03 20.33
N SER A 396 -18.27 8.03 20.41
CA SER A 396 -18.98 7.49 19.24
C SER A 396 -20.45 7.92 19.27
N ALA A 397 -20.90 8.50 18.17
CA ALA A 397 -22.29 8.85 17.89
C ALA A 397 -22.69 8.28 16.52
N PHE A 398 -23.98 8.15 16.24
CA PHE A 398 -24.47 7.80 14.90
C PHE A 398 -25.08 9.02 14.25
N ASP A 399 -24.66 9.32 13.02
CA ASP A 399 -25.29 10.27 12.12
C ASP A 399 -26.13 9.48 11.10
N GLY A 400 -27.42 9.32 11.40
CA GLY A 400 -28.28 8.39 10.69
C GLY A 400 -27.82 6.94 10.86
N THR A 401 -27.42 6.29 9.76
CA THR A 401 -26.92 4.90 9.75
C THR A 401 -25.39 4.80 9.86
N GLN A 402 -24.68 5.92 9.84
CA GLN A 402 -23.22 5.96 9.84
C GLN A 402 -22.69 6.40 11.19
N GLU A 403 -21.67 5.70 11.69
CA GLU A 403 -20.95 6.07 12.88
C GLU A 403 -20.17 7.38 12.64
N LYS A 404 -20.04 8.17 13.68
CA LYS A 404 -19.13 9.32 13.74
C LYS A 404 -18.35 9.21 15.04
N LYS A 405 -17.04 9.00 14.91
CA LYS A 405 -16.13 8.93 16.06
C LYS A 405 -15.37 10.24 16.21
N THR A 406 -15.38 10.82 17.40
CA THR A 406 -14.65 12.03 17.74
C THR A 406 -13.55 11.67 18.74
N PHE A 407 -12.30 12.00 18.40
CA PHE A 407 -11.12 11.82 19.22
C PHE A 407 -10.65 13.19 19.70
N THR A 408 -10.76 13.45 21.00
CA THR A 408 -10.44 14.76 21.59
C THR A 408 -9.19 14.66 22.46
N TYR A 409 -8.22 15.53 22.18
CA TYR A 409 -7.00 15.67 22.97
C TYR A 409 -6.54 17.14 22.98
N ASN A 410 -6.28 17.67 24.18
CA ASN A 410 -6.02 19.10 24.39
C ASN A 410 -7.12 19.97 23.77
N ASN A 411 -6.76 20.97 22.95
CA ASN A 411 -7.67 21.92 22.32
C ASN A 411 -8.12 21.47 20.92
N TYR A 412 -7.78 20.25 20.51
CA TYR A 412 -8.04 19.74 19.16
C TYR A 412 -8.86 18.46 19.20
N CYS A 413 -9.54 18.21 18.08
CA CYS A 413 -10.28 16.98 17.89
C CYS A 413 -10.23 16.50 16.45
N LEU A 414 -10.15 15.18 16.29
CA LEU A 414 -10.31 14.51 15.02
C LEU A 414 -11.69 13.87 14.97
N VAL A 415 -12.42 14.18 13.91
CA VAL A 415 -13.75 13.64 13.66
C VAL A 415 -13.66 12.70 12.47
N VAL A 416 -13.94 11.43 12.70
CA VAL A 416 -13.91 10.37 11.68
C VAL A 416 -15.34 10.06 11.26
N HIS A 417 -15.56 10.06 9.95
CA HIS A 417 -16.84 9.77 9.33
C HIS A 417 -16.63 8.78 8.17
N PRO A 418 -17.09 7.52 8.29
CA PRO A 418 -17.05 6.54 7.23
C PRO A 418 -18.07 6.91 6.15
N GLN A 419 -17.62 6.98 4.89
CA GLN A 419 -18.46 7.41 3.76
C GLN A 419 -19.14 6.23 3.05
N GLN A 420 -18.51 5.04 3.06
CA GLN A 420 -19.00 3.86 2.34
C GLN A 420 -19.55 2.76 3.26
N LYS A 421 -19.09 2.69 4.51
CA LYS A 421 -19.52 1.67 5.49
C LYS A 421 -20.26 2.34 6.65
N ALA A 422 -21.00 1.55 7.43
CA ALA A 422 -21.74 2.05 8.58
C ALA A 422 -20.83 2.41 9.78
N ILE A 423 -19.64 1.80 9.88
CA ILE A 423 -18.70 2.03 10.98
C ILE A 423 -17.31 2.34 10.44
N SER A 424 -16.47 2.97 11.27
CA SER A 424 -15.07 3.23 10.95
C SER A 424 -14.24 1.96 11.18
N TYR A 425 -13.38 1.63 10.21
CA TYR A 425 -12.45 0.50 10.28
C TYR A 425 -11.01 0.96 10.52
N LEU A 426 -10.75 2.27 10.55
CA LEU A 426 -9.43 2.81 10.87
C LEU A 426 -9.00 2.37 12.27
N SER A 427 -7.70 2.09 12.40
CA SER A 427 -7.10 1.73 13.69
C SER A 427 -7.26 2.89 14.69
N GLU A 428 -7.91 2.62 15.82
CA GLU A 428 -8.05 3.60 16.90
C GLU A 428 -6.68 4.06 17.42
N ALA A 429 -5.68 3.18 17.47
CA ALA A 429 -4.32 3.53 17.84
C ALA A 429 -3.66 4.53 16.88
N ALA A 430 -3.94 4.41 15.58
CA ALA A 430 -3.45 5.37 14.57
C ALA A 430 -4.11 6.74 14.75
N LEU A 431 -5.43 6.78 15.00
CA LEU A 431 -6.19 8.02 15.24
C LEU A 431 -5.78 8.71 16.55
N VAL A 432 -5.56 7.95 17.61
CA VAL A 432 -5.04 8.43 18.90
C VAL A 432 -3.64 9.03 18.72
N ARG A 433 -2.75 8.35 18.00
CA ARG A 433 -1.41 8.88 17.70
C ARG A 433 -1.49 10.18 16.90
N ALA A 434 -2.36 10.21 15.89
CA ALA A 434 -2.55 11.36 15.02
C ALA A 434 -3.05 12.59 15.80
N VAL A 435 -4.09 12.47 16.64
CA VAL A 435 -4.60 13.61 17.43
C VAL A 435 -3.60 14.08 18.48
N LYS A 436 -2.83 13.15 19.09
CA LYS A 436 -1.78 13.50 20.06
C LYS A 436 -0.59 14.23 19.43
N SER A 437 -0.36 14.03 18.14
CA SER A 437 0.71 14.72 17.41
C SER A 437 0.39 16.17 17.06
N VAL A 438 -0.86 16.61 17.24
CA VAL A 438 -1.28 17.96 16.87
C VAL A 438 -0.61 18.98 17.78
N ALA A 439 0.18 19.86 17.18
CA ALA A 439 0.88 20.94 17.87
C ALA A 439 0.65 22.29 17.16
N PRO A 440 0.61 23.42 17.88
CA PRO A 440 0.61 24.74 17.25
C PRO A 440 1.84 24.92 16.34
N SER A 441 1.63 25.41 15.12
CA SER A 441 2.69 25.65 14.14
C SER A 441 2.31 26.82 13.25
N THR A 442 3.20 27.80 13.11
CA THR A 442 3.02 28.93 12.20
C THR A 442 3.56 28.65 10.80
N GLU A 443 4.12 27.46 10.57
CA GLU A 443 4.69 27.09 9.29
C GLU A 443 3.58 26.84 8.26
N PRO A 444 3.67 27.43 7.06
CA PRO A 444 2.71 27.14 5.99
C PRO A 444 2.95 25.72 5.44
N PRO A 445 1.97 25.15 4.72
CA PRO A 445 2.18 23.93 3.94
C PRO A 445 3.42 24.06 3.03
N ARG A 446 4.31 23.06 3.06
CA ARG A 446 5.52 22.99 2.22
C ARG A 446 5.62 21.63 1.53
N PRO A 447 5.77 21.60 0.18
CA PRO A 447 5.53 22.68 -0.79
C PRO A 447 4.09 23.20 -0.70
N LYS A 448 3.67 24.14 -1.56
CA LYS A 448 2.29 24.66 -1.50
C LYS A 448 1.27 23.50 -1.54
N ARG A 449 0.46 23.36 -0.47
CA ARG A 449 -0.47 22.24 -0.22
C ARG A 449 0.19 20.86 -0.05
N GLY A 450 1.49 20.81 0.19
CA GLY A 450 2.28 19.60 0.45
C GLY A 450 2.47 19.31 1.94
N ALA A 451 3.31 18.32 2.22
CA ALA A 451 3.70 17.87 3.55
C ALA A 451 5.18 17.45 3.54
N ALA A 452 5.76 17.21 4.71
CA ALA A 452 7.07 16.57 4.82
C ALA A 452 6.89 15.07 5.12
N PHE A 453 7.51 14.19 4.33
CA PHE A 453 7.65 12.79 4.72
C PHE A 453 8.83 12.64 5.67
N ILE A 454 8.60 11.97 6.80
CA ILE A 454 9.62 11.76 7.84
C ILE A 454 9.71 10.26 8.13
N THR A 455 10.93 9.72 8.12
CA THR A 455 11.23 8.40 8.69
C THR A 455 12.27 8.55 9.79
N THR A 456 11.84 8.35 11.02
CA THR A 456 12.72 8.39 12.20
C THR A 456 13.63 7.16 12.25
N GLU A 457 13.16 6.01 11.74
CA GLU A 457 13.91 4.75 11.75
C GLU A 457 15.16 4.83 10.86
N TYR A 458 15.05 5.46 9.69
CA TYR A 458 16.19 5.65 8.78
C TYR A 458 16.77 7.06 8.77
N GLY A 459 16.26 7.94 9.62
CA GLY A 459 16.87 9.24 9.89
C GLY A 459 16.90 10.17 8.69
N TYR A 460 15.82 10.26 7.90
CA TYR A 460 15.72 11.25 6.82
C TYR A 460 14.30 11.82 6.64
N THR A 461 14.24 12.95 5.95
CA THR A 461 13.02 13.67 5.59
C THR A 461 13.13 14.26 4.20
N PHE A 462 11.99 14.44 3.52
CA PHE A 462 11.90 15.19 2.28
C PHE A 462 10.48 15.74 2.07
N ASP A 463 10.36 16.74 1.21
CA ASP A 463 9.09 17.39 0.92
C ASP A 463 8.27 16.61 -0.11
N VAL A 464 6.95 16.57 0.11
CA VAL A 464 5.98 15.76 -0.63
C VAL A 464 4.85 16.64 -1.14
N ILE A 465 4.50 16.49 -2.41
CA ILE A 465 3.43 17.27 -3.05
C ILE A 465 2.06 16.66 -2.67
N GLY A 466 1.02 17.48 -2.44
CA GLY A 466 -0.28 16.98 -1.93
C GLY A 466 -1.02 15.98 -2.82
N ALA A 467 -0.77 15.95 -4.13
CA ALA A 467 -1.39 14.99 -5.07
C ALA A 467 -0.52 13.73 -5.30
N SER A 468 0.60 13.63 -4.61
CA SER A 468 1.56 12.55 -4.80
C SER A 468 1.19 11.28 -4.03
N ARG A 469 1.98 10.22 -4.23
CA ARG A 469 1.87 8.98 -3.45
C ARG A 469 3.23 8.59 -2.89
N VAL A 470 3.27 8.26 -1.60
CA VAL A 470 4.44 7.65 -0.95
C VAL A 470 4.05 6.27 -0.43
N VAL A 471 4.75 5.26 -0.89
CA VAL A 471 4.69 3.91 -0.33
C VAL A 471 5.87 3.77 0.62
N SER A 472 5.56 3.62 1.91
CA SER A 472 6.54 3.56 2.99
C SER A 472 6.13 2.48 3.99
N THR A 473 6.79 1.33 3.91
CA THR A 473 6.49 0.16 4.73
C THR A 473 7.76 -0.51 5.23
N LYS A 474 7.67 -1.19 6.37
CA LYS A 474 8.75 -2.00 6.95
C LYS A 474 8.97 -3.33 6.21
N LEU A 475 8.00 -3.78 5.41
CA LEU A 475 8.08 -5.06 4.70
C LEU A 475 9.14 -5.05 3.58
N GLY A 476 9.29 -3.95 2.85
CA GLY A 476 10.08 -3.86 1.61
C GLY A 476 11.59 -3.64 1.80
N ASN A 477 12.21 -4.27 2.81
CA ASN A 477 13.62 -4.06 3.17
C ASN A 477 14.02 -2.58 3.31
N GLY A 478 13.11 -1.78 3.84
CA GLY A 478 13.33 -0.36 4.05
C GLY A 478 13.33 0.52 2.79
N THR A 479 12.76 0.04 1.70
CA THR A 479 12.59 0.82 0.47
C THR A 479 11.37 1.75 0.58
N VAL A 480 11.57 3.03 0.31
CA VAL A 480 10.49 4.02 0.14
C VAL A 480 10.37 4.37 -1.32
N VAL A 481 9.14 4.35 -1.84
CA VAL A 481 8.83 4.76 -3.21
C VAL A 481 7.94 5.99 -3.17
N TYR A 482 8.36 7.04 -3.86
CA TYR A 482 7.64 8.30 -3.99
C TYR A 482 7.34 8.59 -5.46
N ALA A 483 6.06 8.80 -5.76
CA ALA A 483 5.58 9.20 -7.09
C ALA A 483 4.99 10.63 -6.99
N PRO A 484 5.74 11.69 -7.36
CA PRO A 484 5.32 13.08 -7.22
C PRO A 484 4.02 13.43 -7.94
N GLN A 485 3.76 12.80 -9.08
CA GLN A 485 2.53 12.99 -9.88
C GLN A 485 1.39 12.05 -9.44
N GLY A 486 1.60 11.29 -8.36
CA GLY A 486 0.70 10.25 -7.91
C GLY A 486 0.79 8.99 -8.76
N ILE A 487 -0.04 8.00 -8.41
CA ILE A 487 -0.31 6.85 -9.25
C ILE A 487 -1.72 7.03 -9.79
N PRO A 488 -1.97 6.77 -11.09
CA PRO A 488 -3.29 6.83 -11.69
C PRO A 488 -4.34 6.13 -10.82
N SER A 489 -5.48 6.79 -10.62
CA SER A 489 -6.54 6.33 -9.71
C SER A 489 -7.22 5.04 -10.16
N ASP A 490 -7.07 4.67 -11.44
CA ASP A 490 -7.57 3.43 -12.02
C ASP A 490 -6.40 2.62 -12.61
N PRO A 491 -5.86 1.63 -11.86
CA PRO A 491 -4.77 0.78 -12.35
C PRO A 491 -5.20 -0.13 -13.51
N SER A 492 -6.50 -0.17 -13.85
CA SER A 492 -7.03 -0.96 -14.96
C SER A 492 -7.05 -0.20 -16.30
N LYS A 493 -6.77 1.12 -16.29
CA LYS A 493 -6.61 1.93 -17.50
C LYS A 493 -5.14 2.03 -17.86
N ALA A 494 -4.82 1.78 -19.12
CA ALA A 494 -3.50 2.07 -19.66
C ALA A 494 -3.29 3.59 -19.56
N VAL A 495 -2.29 3.97 -18.79
CA VAL A 495 -1.90 5.36 -18.59
C VAL A 495 -0.92 5.68 -19.69
N SER A 496 -1.11 6.81 -20.36
CA SER A 496 -0.18 7.20 -21.42
C SER A 496 1.22 7.43 -20.82
N HIS A 497 2.29 7.13 -21.57
CA HIS A 497 3.67 7.38 -21.09
C HIS A 497 3.90 8.84 -20.73
N GLU A 498 3.15 9.75 -21.34
CA GLU A 498 3.18 11.19 -21.08
C GLU A 498 2.59 11.56 -19.71
N GLU A 499 1.67 10.74 -19.19
CA GLU A 499 1.07 10.84 -17.85
C GLU A 499 1.89 10.09 -16.79
N THR A 500 2.85 9.24 -17.20
CA THR A 500 3.72 8.54 -16.26
C THR A 500 4.79 9.52 -15.76
N GLY A 501 4.56 10.08 -14.57
CA GLY A 501 5.47 11.02 -13.93
C GLY A 501 6.80 10.38 -13.49
N PRO A 502 7.71 11.18 -12.92
CA PRO A 502 8.93 10.65 -12.33
C PRO A 502 8.61 9.72 -11.14
N THR A 503 9.52 8.81 -10.84
CA THR A 503 9.47 7.98 -9.62
C THR A 503 10.77 8.12 -8.85
N VAL A 504 10.69 8.21 -7.53
CA VAL A 504 11.84 8.25 -6.64
C VAL A 504 11.84 6.99 -5.79
N THR A 505 12.93 6.25 -5.83
CA THR A 505 13.16 5.09 -4.96
C THR A 505 14.29 5.41 -3.99
N ILE A 506 14.02 5.29 -2.69
CA ILE A 506 15.01 5.46 -1.62
C ILE A 506 15.21 4.11 -0.95
N ARG A 507 16.41 3.55 -1.04
CA ARG A 507 16.78 2.28 -0.41
C ARG A 507 17.86 2.52 0.65
N ILE A 508 17.66 1.91 1.81
CA ILE A 508 18.63 1.90 2.90
C ILE A 508 19.20 0.50 3.03
N GLY A 509 20.52 0.38 3.11
CA GLY A 509 21.16 -0.93 3.24
C GLY A 509 22.51 -0.87 3.93
N LYS A 510 22.87 -1.98 4.56
CA LYS A 510 24.16 -2.17 5.25
C LYS A 510 24.88 -3.35 4.60
N PRO A 511 26.21 -3.29 4.41
CA PRO A 511 26.96 -4.41 3.82
C PRO A 511 26.75 -5.75 4.53
N GLU A 512 26.47 -5.72 5.84
CA GLU A 512 26.26 -6.92 6.65
C GLU A 512 24.93 -7.64 6.34
N THR A 513 23.90 -6.90 5.93
CA THR A 513 22.55 -7.41 5.67
C THR A 513 22.17 -7.39 4.20
N ASP A 514 22.86 -6.58 3.41
CA ASP A 514 22.60 -6.34 2.00
C ASP A 514 23.91 -6.41 1.21
N PRO A 515 24.19 -7.52 0.50
CA PRO A 515 25.44 -7.71 -0.23
C PRO A 515 25.58 -6.75 -1.42
N ASP A 516 24.50 -6.08 -1.83
CA ASP A 516 24.55 -5.04 -2.85
C ASP A 516 24.99 -3.68 -2.32
N CYS A 517 25.13 -3.52 -0.99
CA CYS A 517 25.55 -2.27 -0.36
C CYS A 517 27.04 -2.26 0.00
N MET A 518 27.65 -1.08 -0.11
CA MET A 518 29.04 -0.84 0.31
C MET A 518 29.11 0.02 1.57
N GLY A 519 30.22 -0.09 2.29
CA GLY A 519 30.46 0.54 3.58
C GLY A 519 31.08 1.94 3.49
N SER A 520 31.55 2.36 2.31
CA SER A 520 32.11 3.69 2.07
C SER A 520 31.79 4.23 0.66
N ILE A 521 31.97 5.54 0.46
CA ILE A 521 31.80 6.19 -0.86
C ILE A 521 32.86 5.71 -1.84
N GLU A 522 34.08 5.44 -1.37
CA GLU A 522 35.19 4.95 -2.20
C GLU A 522 34.91 3.54 -2.72
N GLU A 523 34.40 2.63 -1.87
CA GLU A 523 33.99 1.29 -2.26
C GLU A 523 32.86 1.34 -3.30
N TRP A 524 31.86 2.21 -3.08
CA TRP A 524 30.80 2.46 -4.04
C TRP A 524 31.35 3.01 -5.36
N THR A 525 32.27 3.96 -5.32
CA THR A 525 32.86 4.57 -6.51
C THR A 525 33.60 3.53 -7.34
N ALA A 526 34.39 2.67 -6.69
CA ALA A 526 35.10 1.58 -7.36
C ALA A 526 34.13 0.60 -8.04
N ARG A 527 33.07 0.17 -7.34
CA ARG A 527 32.03 -0.72 -7.89
C ARG A 527 31.35 -0.10 -9.10
N ILE A 528 30.90 1.15 -9.00
CA ILE A 528 30.14 1.80 -10.09
C ILE A 528 31.05 2.06 -11.30
N GLN A 529 32.33 2.35 -11.09
CA GLN A 529 33.31 2.44 -12.19
C GLN A 529 33.50 1.10 -12.92
N GLU A 530 33.51 -0.01 -12.19
CA GLU A 530 33.55 -1.35 -12.78
C GLU A 530 32.26 -1.65 -13.57
N GLU A 531 31.09 -1.38 -12.99
CA GLU A 531 29.80 -1.61 -13.64
C GLU A 531 29.59 -0.73 -14.88
N ALA A 532 30.16 0.48 -14.89
CA ALA A 532 30.09 1.39 -16.03
C ALA A 532 30.80 0.89 -17.29
N ALA A 533 31.69 -0.10 -17.18
CA ALA A 533 32.27 -0.78 -18.33
C ALA A 533 31.20 -1.44 -19.23
N ASN A 534 30.00 -1.72 -18.69
CA ASN A 534 28.86 -2.26 -19.43
C ASN A 534 28.07 -1.21 -20.25
N GLY A 535 28.44 0.07 -20.17
CA GLY A 535 27.95 1.15 -21.04
C GLY A 535 26.61 1.79 -20.67
N THR A 536 25.92 1.32 -19.63
CA THR A 536 24.63 1.86 -19.17
C THR A 536 24.76 3.00 -18.15
N ILE A 537 25.94 3.15 -17.54
CA ILE A 537 26.23 4.15 -16.51
C ILE A 537 27.15 5.24 -17.06
N THR A 538 26.82 6.50 -16.80
CA THR A 538 27.57 7.67 -17.25
C THR A 538 27.60 8.76 -16.18
N LYS A 539 28.45 9.78 -16.34
CA LYS A 539 28.56 10.94 -15.43
C LYS A 539 28.77 10.58 -13.95
N ILE A 540 29.72 9.68 -13.68
CA ILE A 540 30.07 9.27 -12.32
C ILE A 540 30.89 10.38 -11.67
N GLU A 541 30.36 10.99 -10.62
CA GLU A 541 30.96 12.12 -9.93
C GLU A 541 30.75 11.99 -8.42
N VAL A 542 31.75 12.37 -7.62
CA VAL A 542 31.56 12.59 -6.19
C VAL A 542 31.37 14.09 -5.98
N VAL A 543 30.22 14.45 -5.43
CA VAL A 543 29.79 15.83 -5.21
C VAL A 543 29.50 16.05 -3.73
N GLN A 544 29.58 17.30 -3.26
CA GLN A 544 29.09 17.65 -1.93
C GLN A 544 27.66 18.18 -2.01
N LEU A 545 26.73 17.45 -1.42
CA LEU A 545 25.34 17.88 -1.25
C LEU A 545 25.11 18.17 0.24
N LYS A 546 24.77 19.43 0.56
CA LYS A 546 24.50 19.89 1.93
C LYS A 546 25.59 19.50 2.94
N GLY A 547 26.85 19.60 2.52
CA GLY A 547 28.01 19.28 3.35
C GLY A 547 28.29 17.80 3.54
N GLN A 548 27.61 16.92 2.79
CA GLN A 548 27.87 15.48 2.77
C GLN A 548 28.40 15.04 1.42
N ASP A 549 29.39 14.14 1.44
CA ASP A 549 29.89 13.52 0.23
C ASP A 549 28.82 12.58 -0.35
N CYS A 550 28.57 12.73 -1.63
CA CYS A 550 27.56 11.99 -2.37
C CYS A 550 28.15 11.51 -3.69
N LEU A 551 28.13 10.20 -3.93
CA LEU A 551 28.38 9.65 -5.26
C LEU A 551 27.11 9.80 -6.10
N THR A 552 27.23 10.38 -7.29
CA THR A 552 26.13 10.49 -8.24
C THR A 552 26.52 9.98 -9.62
N PHE A 553 25.54 9.40 -10.32
CA PHE A 553 25.69 8.97 -11.71
C PHE A 553 24.35 8.91 -12.43
N LEU A 554 24.40 8.89 -13.75
CA LEU A 554 23.25 8.62 -14.60
C LEU A 554 23.28 7.17 -15.06
N SER A 555 22.13 6.52 -14.99
CA SER A 555 21.86 5.19 -15.53
C SER A 555 20.81 5.30 -16.63
N LYS A 556 20.93 4.48 -17.66
CA LYS A 556 19.92 4.33 -18.70
C LYS A 556 19.58 2.86 -18.88
N GLU A 557 18.30 2.56 -18.92
CA GLU A 557 17.82 1.20 -19.14
C GLU A 557 16.52 1.16 -19.94
N MET A 558 16.30 0.05 -20.65
CA MET A 558 15.04 -0.24 -21.31
C MET A 558 14.13 -0.98 -20.35
N GLN A 559 13.09 -0.32 -19.86
CA GLN A 559 12.10 -0.92 -18.97
C GLN A 559 10.88 -1.35 -19.79
N GLU A 560 10.38 -2.56 -19.54
CA GLU A 560 9.09 -2.98 -20.08
C GLU A 560 7.98 -2.37 -19.23
N VAL A 561 7.26 -1.42 -19.84
CA VAL A 561 6.21 -0.64 -19.18
C VAL A 561 4.82 -1.20 -19.47
N SER A 562 4.66 -1.93 -20.57
CA SER A 562 3.45 -2.71 -20.89
C SER A 562 3.86 -3.91 -21.74
N PRO A 563 3.01 -4.92 -21.99
CA PRO A 563 3.47 -6.12 -22.67
C PRO A 563 3.92 -5.79 -24.08
N LYS A 564 5.18 -6.12 -24.39
CA LYS A 564 5.86 -5.81 -25.66
C LYS A 564 6.14 -4.32 -25.88
N GLU A 565 5.93 -3.48 -24.87
CA GLU A 565 6.22 -2.06 -24.93
C GLU A 565 7.37 -1.74 -23.98
N LYS A 566 8.49 -1.30 -24.55
CA LYS A 566 9.66 -0.92 -23.79
C LYS A 566 9.91 0.57 -23.95
N VAL A 567 10.12 1.23 -22.83
CA VAL A 567 10.46 2.65 -22.77
C VAL A 567 11.87 2.77 -22.22
N GLU A 568 12.65 3.66 -22.84
CA GLU A 568 13.95 4.04 -22.30
C GLU A 568 13.72 4.96 -21.10
N VAL A 569 14.25 4.57 -19.95
CA VAL A 569 14.17 5.31 -18.70
C VAL A 569 15.57 5.79 -18.33
N VAL A 570 15.66 7.06 -17.95
CA VAL A 570 16.88 7.63 -17.37
C VAL A 570 16.69 7.70 -15.87
N GLY A 571 17.64 7.13 -15.14
CA GLY A 571 17.72 7.21 -13.68
C GLY A 571 18.93 8.04 -13.26
N LYS A 572 18.76 9.05 -12.39
CA LYS A 572 19.87 9.67 -11.68
C LYS A 572 19.93 9.13 -10.26
N VAL A 573 21.08 8.59 -9.90
CA VAL A 573 21.32 7.95 -8.60
C VAL A 573 22.17 8.88 -7.75
N TYR A 574 21.85 8.95 -6.47
CA TYR A 574 22.57 9.63 -5.41
C TYR A 574 22.83 8.63 -4.29
N ILE A 575 24.08 8.43 -3.93
CA ILE A 575 24.49 7.49 -2.90
C ILE A 575 25.21 8.26 -1.81
N PHE A 576 24.64 8.19 -0.61
CA PHE A 576 25.22 8.69 0.62
C PHE A 576 25.64 7.51 1.48
N VAL A 577 26.76 7.62 2.20
CA VAL A 577 27.18 6.61 3.17
C VAL A 577 27.44 7.27 4.51
N ARG A 578 26.69 6.85 5.54
CA ARG A 578 26.82 7.33 6.92
C ARG A 578 26.91 6.15 7.86
N ASN A 579 27.92 6.11 8.72
CA ASN A 579 28.13 5.01 9.68
C ASN A 579 28.04 3.61 9.03
N ARG A 580 28.70 3.44 7.87
CA ARG A 580 28.66 2.22 7.03
C ARG A 580 27.26 1.82 6.53
N THR A 581 26.28 2.70 6.63
CA THR A 581 24.93 2.53 6.09
C THR A 581 24.79 3.33 4.81
N THR A 582 24.40 2.66 3.74
CA THR A 582 24.12 3.27 2.43
C THR A 582 22.70 3.80 2.41
N THR A 583 22.54 5.04 1.92
CA THR A 583 21.26 5.60 1.45
C THR A 583 21.37 5.86 -0.04
N LEU A 584 20.67 5.05 -0.83
CA LEU A 584 20.59 5.18 -2.27
C LEU A 584 19.27 5.83 -2.64
N VAL A 585 19.34 6.98 -3.31
CA VAL A 585 18.19 7.69 -3.85
C VAL A 585 18.26 7.67 -5.37
N ARG A 586 17.27 7.06 -6.02
CA ARG A 586 17.18 6.91 -7.47
C ARG A 586 15.97 7.67 -7.99
N TRP A 587 16.21 8.71 -8.77
CA TRP A 587 15.16 9.47 -9.48
C TRP A 587 15.06 8.99 -10.93
N GLU A 588 13.90 8.54 -11.34
CA GLU A 588 13.67 7.94 -12.66
C GLU A 588 12.57 8.65 -13.44
N SER A 589 12.77 8.80 -14.74
CA SER A 589 11.71 9.22 -15.66
C SER A 589 11.98 8.74 -17.08
N PRO A 590 10.95 8.63 -17.94
CA PRO A 590 11.14 8.36 -19.36
C PRO A 590 12.12 9.37 -19.99
N THR A 591 13.04 8.91 -20.85
CA THR A 591 14.10 9.78 -21.42
C THR A 591 13.53 11.04 -22.07
N GLY A 592 12.39 10.92 -22.78
CA GLY A 592 11.72 12.05 -23.44
C GLY A 592 11.20 13.13 -22.48
N MET A 593 10.96 12.77 -21.21
CA MET A 593 10.39 13.65 -20.18
C MET A 593 11.42 14.13 -19.16
N TRP A 594 12.66 13.64 -19.22
CA TRP A 594 13.73 13.97 -18.25
C TRP A 594 13.87 15.48 -17.99
N ARG A 595 13.97 16.28 -19.06
CA ARG A 595 14.13 17.74 -18.96
C ARG A 595 12.92 18.46 -18.38
N LYS A 596 11.71 17.87 -18.48
CA LYS A 596 10.48 18.45 -17.91
C LYS A 596 10.53 18.39 -16.39
N TYR A 597 11.05 17.29 -15.85
CA TYR A 597 11.03 17.00 -14.41
C TYR A 597 12.36 17.29 -13.69
N GLU A 598 13.36 17.83 -14.38
CA GLU A 598 14.66 18.17 -13.79
C GLU A 598 14.52 19.17 -12.63
N ARG A 599 13.62 20.15 -12.75
CA ARG A 599 13.33 21.10 -11.66
C ARG A 599 12.67 20.42 -10.44
N ASP A 600 11.81 19.43 -10.68
CA ASP A 600 11.16 18.70 -9.59
C ASP A 600 12.17 17.81 -8.85
N MET A 601 13.13 17.24 -9.58
CA MET A 601 14.26 16.50 -9.01
C MET A 601 15.12 17.41 -8.14
N ASP A 602 15.48 18.59 -8.64
CA ASP A 602 16.30 19.56 -7.89
C ASP A 602 15.55 20.00 -6.62
N ALA A 603 14.27 20.32 -6.71
CA ALA A 603 13.43 20.67 -5.55
C ALA A 603 13.35 19.52 -4.52
N PHE A 604 13.20 18.27 -4.99
CA PHE A 604 13.23 17.10 -4.11
C PHE A 604 14.57 16.99 -3.37
N LEU A 605 15.71 17.12 -4.06
CA LEU A 605 17.04 17.05 -3.44
C LEU A 605 17.32 18.22 -2.50
N GLU A 606 16.87 19.43 -2.86
CA GLU A 606 16.90 20.60 -1.99
C GLU A 606 16.08 20.42 -0.73
N SER A 607 15.01 19.61 -0.76
CA SER A 607 14.24 19.26 0.44
C SER A 607 14.82 18.08 1.23
N PHE A 608 15.49 17.13 0.56
CA PHE A 608 15.97 15.88 1.17
C PHE A 608 17.06 16.16 2.21
N GLN A 609 16.81 15.78 3.46
CA GLN A 609 17.70 16.03 4.58
C GLN A 609 17.78 14.79 5.45
N PHE A 610 18.98 14.49 5.94
CA PHE A 610 19.09 13.56 7.04
C PHE A 610 18.72 14.24 8.35
N LEU A 611 18.03 13.51 9.22
CA LEU A 611 17.75 13.93 10.58
C LEU A 611 19.07 13.87 11.38
N GLU A 612 19.27 14.83 12.27
CA GLU A 612 20.37 14.76 13.24
C GLU A 612 20.19 13.51 14.10
N GLU A 613 21.29 12.81 14.38
CA GLU A 613 21.25 11.68 15.31
C GLU A 613 20.77 12.22 16.66
N LEU A 614 19.62 11.74 17.14
CA LEU A 614 19.17 11.96 18.51
C LEU A 614 20.25 11.36 19.42
N ALA A 615 21.11 12.23 19.96
CA ALA A 615 22.20 11.90 20.86
C ALA A 615 21.71 11.30 22.18
#